data_AF-A0A367FGX3-F1
#
_entry.id   AF-A0A367FGX3-F1
#
_cell.length_a   1.000
_cell.length_b   1.000
_cell.length_c   1.000
_cell.angle_alpha   90.00
_cell.angle_beta   90.00
_cell.angle_gamma   90.00
#
_symmetry.space_group_name_H-M   'P 1'
#
loop_
_entity.id
_entity.type
_entity.pdbx_description
1 polymer ?
#
loop_
_entity_poly.entity_id
_entity_poly.type
_entity_poly.pdbx_seq_one_letter_code
_entity_poly.pdbx_strand_id
1 'polypeptide(L)'
;MTEAALFEAFGGVRGLVETTVPGLVFIAMFTVNKDLHTAAITALVISGVMVVVRLLRRDTVKHAFSGIFGVGFGVLFAMMTGNAKDFYLPGMLYTLGLALGYIVTSLAGVPLLGLVLGPVFKENLSWRKRNPGRKKAYTKASYAWGFILLGKSAVLFPLYFWGETTQFGWVTVVLKIPPFLLAVYLTWIFLAKAPPPINVIAEMEAEEEAAKAEKAAAKAATAEAGTPGRHRR
;
A
#
# COMPACT_ATOMS: atom_id res chain seq x y z
N MET A 1 14.16 6.27 -14.80
CA MET A 1 12.96 5.45 -14.56
C MET A 1 12.19 6.06 -13.40
N THR A 2 11.28 7.03 -13.60
CA THR A 2 10.81 7.82 -12.44
C THR A 2 9.34 8.26 -12.48
N GLU A 3 8.77 8.74 -13.57
CA GLU A 3 7.34 9.14 -13.57
C GLU A 3 6.37 8.05 -14.03
N ALA A 4 6.64 7.40 -15.17
CA ALA A 4 5.72 6.42 -15.77
C ALA A 4 5.46 5.22 -14.84
N ALA A 5 6.52 4.65 -14.24
CA ALA A 5 6.39 3.53 -13.31
C ALA A 5 5.65 3.91 -12.01
N LEU A 6 5.75 5.17 -11.58
CA LEU A 6 5.02 5.65 -10.41
C LEU A 6 3.53 5.85 -10.75
N PHE A 7 3.24 6.46 -11.91
CA PHE A 7 1.88 6.69 -12.40
C PHE A 7 1.12 5.38 -12.64
N GLU A 8 1.82 4.37 -13.15
CA GLU A 8 1.28 3.02 -13.38
C GLU A 8 1.09 2.26 -12.06
N ALA A 9 1.99 2.44 -11.08
CA ALA A 9 1.84 1.87 -9.73
C ALA A 9 0.64 2.45 -8.94
N PHE A 10 0.19 3.67 -9.26
CA PHE A 10 -1.03 4.27 -8.68
C PHE A 10 -2.31 4.00 -9.49
N GLY A 11 -2.25 3.15 -10.52
CA GLY A 11 -3.42 2.72 -11.32
C GLY A 11 -3.85 3.72 -12.41
N GLY A 12 -3.01 4.69 -12.74
CA GLY A 12 -3.25 5.70 -13.78
C GLY A 12 -4.48 6.59 -13.53
N VAL A 13 -4.87 7.35 -14.56
CA VAL A 13 -6.03 8.29 -14.52
C VAL A 13 -7.31 7.58 -14.04
N ARG A 14 -7.49 6.31 -14.43
CA ARG A 14 -8.67 5.53 -14.12
C ARG A 14 -8.75 5.13 -12.64
N GLY A 15 -7.63 4.71 -12.03
CA GLY A 15 -7.57 4.43 -10.59
C GLY A 15 -7.84 5.67 -9.74
N LEU A 16 -7.39 6.84 -10.20
CA LEU A 16 -7.65 8.12 -9.56
C LEU A 16 -9.14 8.53 -9.61
N VAL A 17 -9.79 8.33 -10.77
CA VAL A 17 -11.23 8.60 -10.94
C VAL A 17 -12.05 7.65 -10.07
N GLU A 18 -11.74 6.35 -10.08
CA GLU A 18 -12.48 5.34 -9.33
C GLU A 18 -12.36 5.50 -7.80
N THR A 19 -11.28 6.09 -7.30
CA THR A 19 -11.11 6.37 -5.86
C THR A 19 -11.77 7.69 -5.41
N THR A 20 -11.95 8.64 -6.32
CA THR A 20 -12.44 9.99 -5.99
C THR A 20 -13.96 10.12 -6.18
N VAL A 21 -14.51 9.50 -7.23
CA VAL A 21 -15.93 9.61 -7.61
C VAL A 21 -16.90 9.14 -6.51
N PRO A 22 -16.69 8.00 -5.82
CA PRO A 22 -17.62 7.55 -4.78
C PRO A 22 -17.69 8.53 -3.60
N GLY A 23 -16.56 9.15 -3.25
CA GLY A 23 -16.48 10.17 -2.22
C GLY A 23 -17.24 11.44 -2.57
N LEU A 24 -17.12 11.90 -3.83
CA LEU A 24 -17.84 13.09 -4.31
C LEU A 24 -19.36 12.87 -4.37
N VAL A 25 -19.80 11.69 -4.82
CA VAL A 25 -21.23 11.34 -4.89
C VAL A 25 -21.87 11.29 -3.49
N PHE A 26 -21.15 10.72 -2.52
CA PHE A 26 -21.60 10.73 -1.13
C PHE A 26 -21.79 12.15 -0.59
N ILE A 27 -20.81 13.04 -0.83
CA ILE A 27 -20.86 14.43 -0.37
C ILE A 27 -22.04 15.18 -1.01
N ALA A 28 -22.23 15.02 -2.32
CA ALA A 28 -23.35 15.64 -3.03
C ALA A 28 -24.70 15.20 -2.46
N MET A 29 -24.90 13.89 -2.25
CA MET A 29 -26.16 13.36 -1.71
C MET A 29 -26.41 13.75 -0.25
N PHE A 30 -25.38 13.76 0.58
CA PHE A 30 -25.49 14.17 1.99
C PHE A 30 -25.80 15.67 2.13
N THR A 31 -25.23 16.50 1.24
CA THR A 31 -25.45 17.95 1.25
C THR A 31 -26.90 18.31 0.90
N VAL A 32 -27.52 17.55 0.00
CA VAL A 32 -28.91 17.77 -0.45
C VAL A 32 -29.92 17.23 0.56
N ASN A 33 -29.74 16.00 1.03
CA ASN A 33 -30.79 15.31 1.80
C ASN A 33 -30.65 15.43 3.31
N LYS A 34 -29.46 15.78 3.84
CA LYS A 34 -29.12 15.79 5.28
C LYS A 34 -29.44 14.50 6.05
N ASP A 35 -29.86 13.45 5.36
CA ASP A 35 -30.17 12.13 5.90
C ASP A 35 -28.96 11.21 5.72
N LEU A 36 -28.36 10.87 6.85
CA LEU A 36 -27.16 10.04 6.94
C LEU A 36 -27.42 8.60 6.49
N HIS A 37 -28.57 8.02 6.85
CA HIS A 37 -28.90 6.65 6.49
C HIS A 37 -29.05 6.54 4.97
N THR A 38 -29.77 7.48 4.38
CA THR A 38 -30.01 7.49 2.93
C THR A 38 -28.72 7.78 2.15
N ALA A 39 -27.91 8.75 2.56
CA ALA A 39 -26.64 9.07 1.89
C ALA A 39 -25.61 7.95 2.03
N ALA A 40 -25.49 7.34 3.22
CA ALA A 40 -24.56 6.24 3.48
C ALA A 40 -24.98 4.98 2.73
N ILE A 41 -26.26 4.60 2.75
CA ILE A 41 -26.79 3.47 1.99
C ILE A 41 -26.59 3.70 0.50
N THR A 42 -26.85 4.90 -0.01
CA THR A 42 -26.67 5.21 -1.44
C THR A 42 -25.20 5.12 -1.86
N ALA A 43 -24.28 5.70 -1.08
CA ALA A 43 -22.85 5.61 -1.38
C ALA A 43 -22.29 4.19 -1.24
N LEU A 44 -22.81 3.40 -0.28
CA LEU A 44 -22.50 1.98 -0.14
C LEU A 44 -23.04 1.15 -1.30
N VAL A 45 -24.26 1.43 -1.77
CA VAL A 45 -24.86 0.78 -2.94
C VAL A 45 -24.07 1.12 -4.19
N ILE A 46 -23.71 2.40 -4.40
CA ILE A 46 -22.92 2.82 -5.56
C ILE A 46 -21.51 2.25 -5.53
N SER A 47 -20.85 2.27 -4.36
CA SER A 47 -19.53 1.64 -4.18
C SER A 47 -19.61 0.13 -4.36
N GLY A 48 -20.65 -0.51 -3.84
CA GLY A 48 -20.94 -1.93 -4.01
C GLY A 48 -21.18 -2.29 -5.47
N VAL A 49 -21.94 -1.49 -6.21
CA VAL A 49 -22.17 -1.66 -7.66
C VAL A 49 -20.86 -1.49 -8.43
N MET A 50 -20.01 -0.51 -8.09
CA MET A 50 -18.69 -0.37 -8.69
C MET A 50 -17.78 -1.58 -8.41
N VAL A 51 -17.84 -2.13 -7.20
CA VAL A 51 -17.12 -3.35 -6.81
C VAL A 51 -17.67 -4.58 -7.55
N VAL A 52 -18.99 -4.70 -7.71
CA VAL A 52 -19.64 -5.77 -8.47
C VAL A 52 -19.29 -5.67 -9.95
N VAL A 53 -19.30 -4.48 -10.54
CA VAL A 53 -18.84 -4.25 -11.92
C VAL A 53 -17.36 -4.63 -12.06
N ARG A 54 -16.52 -4.35 -11.06
CA ARG A 54 -15.11 -4.80 -11.01
C ARG A 54 -14.97 -6.33 -10.99
N LEU A 55 -15.77 -7.00 -10.15
CA LEU A 55 -15.84 -8.46 -10.04
C LEU A 55 -16.29 -9.11 -11.36
N LEU A 56 -17.32 -8.54 -11.99
CA LEU A 56 -17.81 -8.98 -13.30
C LEU A 56 -16.80 -8.76 -14.42
N ARG A 57 -15.94 -7.74 -14.30
CA ARG A 57 -14.84 -7.46 -15.23
C ARG A 57 -13.57 -8.28 -14.99
N ARG A 58 -13.56 -9.18 -13.99
CA ARG A 58 -12.40 -10.01 -13.60
C ARG A 58 -11.14 -9.21 -13.23
N ASP A 59 -11.30 -7.99 -12.72
CA ASP A 59 -10.19 -7.27 -12.10
C ASP A 59 -9.84 -7.94 -10.76
N THR A 60 -8.56 -7.88 -10.36
CA THR A 60 -7.94 -8.66 -9.27
C THR A 60 -8.82 -8.76 -8.01
N VAL A 61 -9.44 -9.94 -7.87
CA VAL A 61 -10.43 -10.33 -6.85
C VAL A 61 -9.95 -10.07 -5.40
N LYS A 62 -8.63 -10.02 -5.18
CA LYS A 62 -8.00 -9.78 -3.88
C LYS A 62 -8.37 -8.42 -3.25
N HIS A 63 -8.62 -7.37 -4.05
CA HIS A 63 -8.97 -6.03 -3.52
C HIS A 63 -10.47 -5.86 -3.26
N ALA A 64 -11.33 -6.61 -3.94
CA ALA A 64 -12.78 -6.55 -3.75
C ALA A 64 -13.19 -7.12 -2.38
N PHE A 65 -12.51 -8.19 -1.94
CA PHE A 65 -12.77 -8.80 -0.63
C PHE A 65 -12.47 -7.86 0.53
N SER A 66 -11.35 -7.11 0.49
CA SER A 66 -11.00 -6.18 1.59
C SER A 66 -12.05 -5.09 1.81
N GLY A 67 -12.74 -4.65 0.74
CA GLY A 67 -13.82 -3.67 0.84
C GLY A 67 -15.06 -4.22 1.54
N ILE A 68 -15.48 -5.44 1.18
CA ILE A 68 -16.64 -6.12 1.78
C ILE A 68 -16.37 -6.40 3.26
N PHE A 69 -15.20 -6.91 3.61
CA PHE A 69 -14.83 -7.14 5.01
C PHE A 69 -14.77 -5.82 5.80
N GLY A 70 -14.16 -4.78 5.24
CA GLY A 70 -14.08 -3.47 5.90
C GLY A 70 -15.45 -2.86 6.20
N VAL A 71 -16.36 -2.90 5.22
CA VAL A 71 -17.75 -2.45 5.41
C VAL A 71 -18.49 -3.34 6.41
N GLY A 72 -18.34 -4.67 6.30
CA GLY A 72 -18.98 -5.62 7.21
C GLY A 72 -18.59 -5.40 8.66
N PHE A 73 -17.29 -5.21 8.95
CA PHE A 73 -16.82 -4.88 10.29
C PHE A 73 -17.36 -3.52 10.77
N GLY A 74 -17.38 -2.50 9.91
CA GLY A 74 -17.97 -1.20 10.27
C GLY A 74 -19.45 -1.31 10.62
N VAL A 75 -20.23 -2.00 9.79
CA VAL A 75 -21.68 -2.20 10.02
C VAL A 75 -21.92 -2.99 11.30
N LEU A 76 -21.15 -4.06 11.54
CA LEU A 76 -21.24 -4.84 12.78
C LEU A 76 -21.05 -3.97 14.02
N PHE A 77 -19.99 -3.16 14.06
CA PHE A 77 -19.70 -2.28 15.20
C PHE A 77 -20.80 -1.23 15.41
N ALA A 78 -21.26 -0.59 14.34
CA ALA A 78 -22.35 0.39 14.42
C ALA A 78 -23.67 -0.22 14.91
N MET A 79 -23.99 -1.44 14.47
CA MET A 79 -25.21 -2.14 14.91
C MET A 79 -25.12 -2.60 16.37
N MET A 80 -23.95 -3.02 16.85
CA MET A 80 -23.78 -3.45 18.24
C MET A 80 -23.93 -2.29 19.24
N THR A 81 -23.55 -1.07 18.86
CA THR A 81 -23.53 0.08 19.75
C THR A 81 -24.69 1.04 19.55
N GLY A 82 -25.41 0.92 18.43
CA GLY A 82 -26.47 1.85 18.04
C GLY A 82 -25.97 3.22 17.61
N ASN A 83 -24.65 3.39 17.39
CA ASN A 83 -24.05 4.68 17.02
C ASN A 83 -23.38 4.61 15.64
N ALA A 84 -23.79 5.50 14.73
CA ALA A 84 -23.27 5.57 13.37
C ALA A 84 -21.76 5.88 13.31
N LYS A 85 -21.19 6.53 14.33
CA LYS A 85 -19.75 6.82 14.38
C LYS A 85 -18.91 5.55 14.51
N ASP A 86 -19.44 4.51 15.13
CA ASP A 86 -18.70 3.28 15.42
C ASP A 86 -18.42 2.45 14.17
N PHE A 87 -19.13 2.78 13.07
CA PHE A 87 -18.77 2.33 11.73
C PHE A 87 -17.30 2.64 11.38
N TYR A 88 -16.80 3.78 11.82
CA TYR A 88 -15.44 4.24 11.51
C TYR A 88 -14.40 3.78 12.52
N LEU A 89 -14.81 3.28 13.68
CA LEU A 89 -13.91 2.96 14.79
C LEU A 89 -12.87 1.89 14.42
N PRO A 90 -13.22 0.76 13.77
CA PRO A 90 -12.22 -0.22 13.33
C PRO A 90 -11.16 0.39 12.41
N GLY A 91 -11.58 1.24 11.47
CA GLY A 91 -10.67 1.93 10.55
C GLY A 91 -9.78 2.97 11.25
N MET A 92 -10.30 3.67 12.25
CA MET A 92 -9.53 4.60 13.07
C MET A 92 -8.47 3.89 13.90
N LEU A 93 -8.82 2.78 14.55
CA LEU A 93 -7.88 1.95 15.30
C LEU A 93 -6.80 1.38 14.40
N TYR A 94 -7.18 0.87 13.21
CA TYR A 94 -6.21 0.41 12.21
C TYR A 94 -5.25 1.53 11.80
N THR A 95 -5.78 2.73 11.52
CA THR A 95 -4.96 3.89 11.12
C THR A 95 -3.99 4.30 12.22
N LEU A 96 -4.43 4.32 13.49
CA LEU A 96 -3.58 4.60 14.64
C LEU A 96 -2.50 3.51 14.82
N GLY A 97 -2.88 2.24 14.72
CA GLY A 97 -1.94 1.12 14.78
C GLY A 97 -0.89 1.21 13.66
N LEU A 98 -1.30 1.58 12.44
CA LEU A 98 -0.40 1.79 11.32
C LEU A 98 0.55 2.97 11.55
N ALA A 99 0.04 4.08 12.09
CA ALA A 99 0.84 5.25 12.46
C ALA A 99 1.95 4.88 13.45
N LEU A 100 1.57 4.18 14.53
CA LEU A 100 2.52 3.68 15.53
C LEU A 100 3.47 2.65 14.93
N GLY A 101 2.98 1.74 14.09
CA GLY A 101 3.81 0.78 13.37
C GLY A 101 4.90 1.45 12.55
N TYR A 102 4.56 2.48 11.77
CA TYR A 102 5.53 3.26 11.00
C TYR A 102 6.60 3.90 11.89
N ILE A 103 6.22 4.46 13.03
CA ILE A 103 7.14 5.11 13.97
C ILE A 103 8.04 4.07 14.66
N VAL A 104 7.44 3.04 15.27
CA VAL A 104 8.14 2.01 16.06
C VAL A 104 9.09 1.19 15.19
N THR A 105 8.66 0.79 13.99
CA THR A 105 9.53 0.02 13.08
C THR A 105 10.69 0.87 12.56
N SER A 106 10.47 2.17 12.34
CA SER A 106 11.53 3.12 11.99
C SER A 106 12.53 3.32 13.13
N LEU A 107 12.04 3.39 14.38
CA LEU A 107 12.87 3.45 15.58
C LEU A 107 13.70 2.17 15.76
N ALA A 108 13.10 1.01 15.50
CA ALA A 108 13.79 -0.29 15.50
C ALA A 108 14.80 -0.46 14.33
N GLY A 109 14.93 0.53 13.45
CA GLY A 109 15.88 0.53 12.34
C GLY A 109 15.45 -0.32 11.13
N VAL A 110 14.18 -0.74 11.10
CA VAL A 110 13.55 -1.54 10.03
C VAL A 110 12.31 -0.80 9.50
N PRO A 111 12.48 0.36 8.83
CA PRO A 111 11.36 1.18 8.39
C PRO A 111 10.38 0.39 7.52
N LEU A 112 9.08 0.46 7.85
CA LEU A 112 8.01 -0.23 7.13
C LEU A 112 8.00 0.10 5.63
N LEU A 113 8.24 1.35 5.22
CA LEU A 113 8.33 1.66 3.79
C LEU A 113 9.51 0.97 3.11
N GLY A 114 10.60 0.68 3.81
CA GLY A 114 11.69 -0.11 3.23
C GLY A 114 11.28 -1.57 2.98
N LEU A 115 10.43 -2.13 3.82
CA LEU A 115 9.88 -3.48 3.65
C LEU A 115 8.86 -3.53 2.50
N VAL A 116 8.05 -2.48 2.36
CA VAL A 116 7.03 -2.38 1.30
C VAL A 116 7.66 -2.03 -0.05
N LEU A 117 8.56 -1.05 -0.09
CA LEU A 117 9.13 -0.53 -1.33
C LEU A 117 10.38 -1.28 -1.79
N GLY A 118 11.09 -1.98 -0.91
CA GLY A 118 12.27 -2.77 -1.27
C GLY A 118 11.99 -3.81 -2.37
N PRO A 119 10.93 -4.63 -2.24
CA PRO A 119 10.49 -5.53 -3.31
C PRO A 119 10.04 -4.78 -4.58
N VAL A 120 9.34 -3.66 -4.42
CA VAL A 120 8.85 -2.83 -5.55
C VAL A 120 10.01 -2.31 -6.40
N PHE A 121 11.11 -1.88 -5.77
CA PHE A 121 12.32 -1.42 -6.46
C PHE A 121 13.32 -2.53 -6.77
N LYS A 122 12.95 -3.81 -6.64
CA LYS A 122 13.79 -4.99 -6.90
C LYS A 122 15.10 -5.05 -6.10
N GLU A 123 15.18 -4.32 -4.99
CA GLU A 123 16.36 -4.33 -4.11
C GLU A 123 16.17 -5.18 -2.86
N ASN A 124 14.93 -5.59 -2.60
CA ASN A 124 14.49 -6.36 -1.44
C ASN A 124 14.99 -5.75 -0.12
N LEU A 125 15.85 -6.42 0.65
CA LEU A 125 16.41 -5.93 1.91
C LEU A 125 17.83 -5.34 1.78
N SER A 126 18.38 -5.21 0.57
CA SER A 126 19.76 -4.75 0.38
C SER A 126 19.99 -3.30 0.84
N TRP A 127 18.95 -2.46 0.81
CA TRP A 127 18.98 -1.11 1.38
C TRP A 127 19.42 -1.08 2.85
N ARG A 128 19.24 -2.16 3.62
CA ARG A 128 19.64 -2.21 5.04
C ARG A 128 21.16 -2.21 5.24
N LYS A 129 21.90 -2.87 4.33
CA LYS A 129 23.34 -3.13 4.49
C LYS A 129 24.19 -2.44 3.41
N ARG A 130 23.74 -2.47 2.16
CA ARG A 130 24.53 -2.01 0.99
C ARG A 130 24.29 -0.56 0.62
N ASN A 131 23.18 0.06 1.04
CA ASN A 131 22.85 1.43 0.67
C ASN A 131 22.34 2.27 1.87
N PRO A 132 23.26 2.85 2.68
CA PRO A 132 22.88 3.61 3.88
C PRO A 132 22.08 4.88 3.55
N GLY A 133 22.27 5.46 2.36
CA GLY A 133 21.48 6.62 1.91
C GLY A 133 20.01 6.27 1.69
N ARG A 134 19.74 5.10 1.09
CA ARG A 134 18.38 4.59 0.86
C ARG A 134 17.68 4.21 2.16
N LYS A 135 18.40 3.58 3.09
CA LYS A 135 17.89 3.32 4.46
C LYS A 135 17.39 4.61 5.12
N LYS A 136 18.19 5.68 5.08
CA LYS A 136 17.81 6.99 5.62
C LYS A 136 16.56 7.56 4.94
N ALA A 137 16.44 7.42 3.62
CA ALA A 137 15.27 7.87 2.87
C ALA A 137 14.00 7.12 3.28
N TYR A 138 14.05 5.78 3.40
CA TYR A 138 12.91 4.99 3.87
C TYR A 138 12.53 5.27 5.31
N THR A 139 13.51 5.51 6.19
CA THR A 139 13.25 5.92 7.57
C THR A 139 12.54 7.28 7.62
N LYS A 140 13.02 8.28 6.88
CA LYS A 140 12.36 9.61 6.81
C LYS A 140 10.94 9.52 6.27
N ALA A 141 10.76 8.77 5.18
CA ALA A 141 9.44 8.57 4.59
C ALA A 141 8.50 7.82 5.55
N SER A 142 8.99 6.77 6.24
CA SER A 142 8.18 6.04 7.23
C SER A 142 7.78 6.92 8.40
N TYR A 143 8.67 7.77 8.91
CA TYR A 143 8.30 8.76 9.92
C TYR A 143 7.27 9.76 9.41
N ALA A 144 7.40 10.26 8.17
CA ALA A 144 6.40 11.16 7.61
C ALA A 144 5.01 10.52 7.56
N TRP A 145 4.91 9.27 7.09
CA TRP A 145 3.66 8.50 7.16
C TRP A 145 3.16 8.34 8.59
N GLY A 146 4.03 7.92 9.50
CA GLY A 146 3.71 7.77 10.91
C GLY A 146 3.12 9.02 11.54
N PHE A 147 3.79 10.17 11.40
CA PHE A 147 3.35 11.44 11.99
C PHE A 147 2.10 12.01 11.32
N ILE A 148 1.96 11.89 10.00
CA ILE A 148 0.75 12.35 9.29
C ILE A 148 -0.46 11.53 9.74
N LEU A 149 -0.34 10.21 9.79
CA LEU A 149 -1.42 9.33 10.25
C LEU A 149 -1.71 9.52 11.74
N LEU A 150 -0.68 9.76 12.55
CA LEU A 150 -0.84 10.06 13.96
C LEU A 150 -1.58 11.40 14.16
N GLY A 151 -1.22 12.45 13.41
CA GLY A 151 -1.91 13.73 13.42
C GLY A 151 -3.36 13.61 12.99
N LYS A 152 -3.64 12.83 11.95
CA LYS A 152 -5.02 12.47 11.55
C LYS A 152 -5.77 11.82 12.72
N SER A 153 -5.19 10.83 13.36
CA SER A 153 -5.80 10.16 14.52
C SER A 153 -6.01 11.12 15.69
N ALA A 154 -5.04 12.01 15.96
CA ALA A 154 -5.14 13.02 17.02
C ALA A 154 -6.29 14.00 16.79
N VAL A 155 -6.72 14.22 15.54
CA VAL A 155 -7.92 15.01 15.23
C VAL A 155 -9.20 14.16 15.30
N LEU A 156 -9.18 12.95 14.74
CA LEU A 156 -10.38 12.12 14.62
C LEU A 156 -10.84 11.50 15.95
N PHE A 157 -9.92 11.09 16.83
CA PHE A 157 -10.31 10.47 18.10
C PHE A 157 -11.06 11.44 19.05
N PRO A 158 -10.60 12.69 19.27
CA PRO A 158 -11.38 13.66 20.03
C PRO A 158 -12.75 13.95 19.41
N LEU A 159 -12.81 14.08 18.07
CA LEU A 159 -14.05 14.34 17.35
C LEU A 159 -15.02 13.14 17.39
N TYR A 160 -14.49 11.93 17.48
CA TYR A 160 -15.27 10.71 17.69
C TYR A 160 -15.95 10.74 19.07
N PHE A 161 -15.19 10.99 20.15
CA PHE A 161 -15.71 10.98 21.52
C PHE A 161 -16.60 12.17 21.86
N TRP A 162 -16.23 13.37 21.42
CA TRP A 162 -16.88 14.62 21.88
C TRP A 162 -17.54 15.44 20.76
N GLY A 163 -17.27 15.12 19.49
CA GLY A 163 -17.81 15.87 18.35
C GLY A 163 -19.26 15.52 18.00
N GLU A 164 -19.87 16.31 17.11
CA GLU A 164 -21.15 15.93 16.50
C GLU A 164 -20.94 14.96 15.33
N THR A 165 -21.92 14.10 15.06
CA THR A 165 -21.85 13.09 13.98
C THR A 165 -21.67 13.74 12.60
N THR A 166 -22.33 14.86 12.34
CA THR A 166 -22.22 15.61 11.08
C THR A 166 -20.80 16.17 10.90
N GLN A 167 -20.26 16.80 11.94
CA GLN A 167 -18.90 17.34 11.93
C GLN A 167 -17.86 16.22 11.74
N PHE A 168 -18.04 15.13 12.48
CA PHE A 168 -17.20 13.93 12.37
C PHE A 168 -17.18 13.35 10.95
N GLY A 169 -18.34 13.29 10.29
CA GLY A 169 -18.48 12.76 8.94
C GLY A 169 -17.63 13.51 7.92
N TRP A 170 -17.81 14.84 7.80
CA TRP A 170 -17.09 15.62 6.79
C TRP A 170 -15.59 15.72 7.08
N VAL A 171 -15.20 15.87 8.35
CA VAL A 171 -13.78 15.89 8.75
C VAL A 171 -13.11 14.57 8.42
N THR A 172 -13.78 13.44 8.64
CA THR A 172 -13.27 12.11 8.27
C THR A 172 -13.03 11.98 6.77
N VAL A 173 -13.92 12.53 5.94
CA VAL A 173 -13.76 12.53 4.48
C VAL A 173 -12.61 13.45 4.05
N VAL A 174 -12.58 14.68 4.56
CA VAL A 174 -11.52 15.64 4.26
C VAL A 174 -10.17 15.09 4.71
N LEU A 175 -10.05 14.41 5.85
CA LEU A 175 -8.78 13.84 6.32
C LEU A 175 -8.38 12.54 5.61
N LYS A 176 -9.09 12.06 4.58
CA LYS A 176 -8.64 10.89 3.80
C LYS A 176 -7.60 11.27 2.76
N ILE A 177 -7.90 12.22 1.89
CA ILE A 177 -7.13 12.47 0.66
C ILE A 177 -5.90 13.37 0.90
N PRO A 178 -6.02 14.59 1.46
CA PRO A 178 -4.88 15.50 1.65
C PRO A 178 -3.75 14.91 2.50
N PRO A 179 -3.99 14.28 3.68
CA PRO A 179 -2.91 13.63 4.43
C PRO A 179 -2.21 12.53 3.62
N PHE A 180 -2.97 11.72 2.87
CA PHE A 180 -2.42 10.67 2.03
C PHE A 180 -1.53 11.24 0.91
N LEU A 181 -2.01 12.26 0.19
CA LEU A 181 -1.25 12.93 -0.86
C LEU A 181 0.02 13.56 -0.31
N LEU A 182 -0.05 14.19 0.86
CA LEU A 182 1.12 14.75 1.54
C LEU A 182 2.14 13.65 1.85
N ALA A 183 1.70 12.50 2.37
CA ALA A 183 2.59 11.39 2.69
C ALA A 183 3.28 10.81 1.43
N VAL A 184 2.54 10.66 0.32
CA VAL A 184 3.08 10.23 -0.97
C VAL A 184 4.07 11.26 -1.52
N TYR A 185 3.73 12.54 -1.48
CA TYR A 185 4.59 13.63 -1.95
C TYR A 185 5.91 13.70 -1.16
N LEU A 186 5.85 13.59 0.17
CA LEU A 186 7.05 13.54 1.00
C LEU A 186 7.89 12.28 0.72
N THR A 187 7.23 11.14 0.50
CA THR A 187 7.92 9.91 0.10
C THR A 187 8.68 10.13 -1.21
N TRP A 188 8.06 10.77 -2.20
CA TRP A 188 8.72 11.13 -3.45
C TRP A 188 9.94 12.03 -3.22
N ILE A 189 9.81 13.11 -2.44
CA ILE A 189 10.94 14.01 -2.15
C ILE A 189 12.12 13.27 -1.51
N PHE A 190 11.84 12.37 -0.56
CA PHE A 190 12.90 11.63 0.13
C PHE A 190 13.56 10.59 -0.77
N LEU A 191 12.79 9.91 -1.62
CA LEU A 191 13.31 8.91 -2.55
C LEU A 191 14.01 9.52 -3.75
N ALA A 192 13.54 10.65 -4.27
CA ALA A 192 14.17 11.35 -5.40
C ALA A 192 15.59 11.84 -5.06
N LYS A 193 15.86 12.09 -3.78
CA LYS A 193 17.19 12.47 -3.27
C LYS A 193 18.03 11.26 -2.83
N ALA A 194 17.50 10.05 -2.89
CA ALA A 194 18.17 8.85 -2.45
C ALA A 194 19.06 8.27 -3.57
N PRO A 195 20.15 7.54 -3.22
CA PRO A 195 20.94 6.83 -4.21
C PRO A 195 20.10 5.76 -4.94
N PRO A 196 20.44 5.42 -6.20
CA PRO A 196 19.63 4.53 -7.02
C PRO A 196 19.50 3.11 -6.42
N PRO A 197 18.45 2.38 -6.83
CA PRO A 197 18.30 0.98 -6.50
C PRO A 197 19.48 0.11 -6.88
N ILE A 198 19.87 -0.80 -5.98
CA ILE A 198 20.67 -1.96 -6.36
C ILE A 198 19.68 -3.06 -6.74
N ASN A 199 19.68 -3.47 -8.01
CA ASN A 199 18.81 -4.53 -8.49
C ASN A 199 19.41 -5.89 -8.12
N VAL A 200 19.09 -6.37 -6.91
CA VAL A 200 19.62 -7.63 -6.36
C VAL A 200 19.06 -8.83 -7.12
N ILE A 201 17.86 -8.71 -7.70
CA ILE A 201 17.25 -9.79 -8.49
C ILE A 201 18.12 -10.08 -9.73
N ALA A 202 18.56 -9.04 -10.43
CA ALA A 202 19.45 -9.21 -11.58
C ALA A 202 20.84 -9.75 -11.21
N GLU A 203 21.39 -9.36 -10.06
CA GLU A 203 22.66 -9.91 -9.57
C GLU A 203 22.53 -11.42 -9.27
N MET A 204 21.45 -11.84 -8.60
CA MET A 204 21.21 -13.27 -8.32
C MET A 204 20.98 -14.09 -9.59
N GLU A 205 20.27 -13.54 -10.58
CA GLU A 205 20.06 -14.18 -11.88
C GLU A 205 21.41 -14.39 -12.61
N ALA A 206 22.29 -13.38 -12.60
CA ALA A 206 23.62 -13.47 -13.20
C ALA A 206 24.54 -14.48 -12.48
N GLU A 207 24.51 -14.53 -11.15
CA GLU A 207 25.22 -15.53 -10.36
C GLU A 207 24.72 -16.96 -10.65
N GLU A 208 23.41 -17.14 -10.79
CA GLU A 208 22.82 -18.44 -11.13
C GLU A 208 23.19 -18.87 -12.56
N GLU A 209 23.20 -17.95 -13.52
CA GLU A 209 23.66 -18.21 -14.89
C GLU A 209 25.15 -18.57 -14.94
N ALA A 210 25.99 -17.85 -14.20
CA ALA A 210 27.41 -18.16 -14.08
C ALA A 210 27.63 -19.55 -13.44
N ALA A 211 26.91 -19.87 -12.36
CA ALA A 211 26.97 -21.18 -11.72
C ALA A 211 26.45 -22.30 -12.64
N LYS A 212 25.41 -22.04 -13.47
CA LYS A 212 24.93 -22.98 -14.48
C LYS A 212 25.96 -23.19 -15.58
N ALA A 213 26.61 -22.12 -16.05
CA ALA A 213 27.66 -22.19 -17.05
C ALA A 213 28.88 -22.97 -16.55
N GLU A 214 29.30 -22.74 -15.31
CA GLU A 214 30.39 -23.48 -14.65
C GLU A 214 30.04 -24.97 -14.50
N LYS A 215 28.82 -25.29 -14.04
CA LYS A 215 28.33 -26.68 -13.96
C LYS A 215 28.24 -27.34 -15.33
N ALA A 216 27.82 -26.60 -16.36
CA ALA A 216 27.76 -27.11 -17.73
C ALA A 216 29.17 -27.37 -18.29
N ALA A 217 30.12 -26.47 -18.06
CA ALA A 217 31.51 -26.64 -18.45
C ALA A 217 32.17 -27.83 -17.72
N ALA A 218 31.94 -27.98 -16.42
CA ALA A 218 32.43 -29.13 -15.64
C ALA A 218 31.82 -30.45 -16.14
N LYS A 219 30.52 -30.46 -16.46
CA LYS A 219 29.85 -31.65 -17.01
C LYS A 219 30.35 -32.02 -18.41
N ALA A 220 30.64 -31.03 -19.26
CA ALA A 220 31.22 -31.24 -20.58
C ALA A 220 32.65 -31.80 -20.49
N ALA A 221 33.50 -31.23 -19.62
CA ALA A 221 34.86 -31.73 -19.38
C ALA A 221 34.87 -33.17 -18.82
N THR A 222 33.90 -33.51 -17.96
CA THR A 222 33.73 -34.87 -17.43
C THR A 222 33.23 -35.86 -18.50
N ALA A 223 32.39 -35.41 -19.44
CA ALA A 223 31.91 -36.23 -20.54
C ALA A 223 33.02 -36.51 -21.59
N GLU A 224 33.89 -35.53 -21.86
CA GLU A 224 35.05 -35.72 -22.73
C GLU A 224 36.10 -36.66 -22.11
N ALA A 225 36.35 -36.55 -20.80
CA ALA A 225 37.24 -37.48 -20.08
C ALA A 225 36.67 -38.90 -19.96
N GLY A 226 35.34 -39.06 -20.11
CA GLY A 226 34.63 -40.32 -19.97
C GLY A 226 34.46 -41.15 -21.25
N THR A 227 35.05 -40.77 -22.38
CA THR A 227 35.04 -41.60 -23.61
C THR A 227 36.24 -42.55 -23.59
N PRO A 228 36.09 -43.83 -23.18
CA PRO A 228 37.20 -44.77 -23.25
C PRO A 228 37.43 -45.06 -24.73
N GLY A 229 38.67 -44.91 -25.18
CA GLY A 229 39.09 -45.15 -26.56
C GLY A 229 38.46 -46.43 -27.10
N ARG A 230 37.57 -46.29 -28.09
CA ARG A 230 37.00 -47.41 -28.83
C ARG A 230 38.17 -48.08 -29.56
N HIS A 231 38.62 -49.21 -28.99
CA HIS A 231 39.68 -50.07 -29.50
C HIS A 231 39.60 -50.20 -31.03
N ARG A 232 40.62 -49.71 -31.74
CA ARG A 232 40.93 -50.17 -33.09
C ARG A 232 41.61 -51.53 -32.97
N ARG A 233 40.92 -52.58 -33.40
CA ARG A 233 41.53 -53.83 -33.86
C ARG A 233 41.74 -53.74 -35.36
#